data_AF-A0A7C4LYM1-F1
#
_entry.id   AF-A0A7C4LYM1-F1
#
_cell.length_a   1.000
_cell.length_b   1.000
_cell.length_c   1.000
_cell.angle_alpha   90.00
_cell.angle_beta   90.00
_cell.angle_gamma   90.00
#
_symmetry.space_group_name_H-M   'P 1'
#
loop_
_entity.id
_entity.type
_entity.pdbx_description
1 polymer ?
#
loop_
_entity_poly.entity_id
_entity_poly.type
_entity_poly.pdbx_seq_one_letter_code
_entity_poly.pdbx_strand_id
1 'polypeptide(L)'
;MSAATTCEHCKFWVETGGTDEGLVGECRHHAPHPAWGEGGGALRLAVWPVTRDRDWCGRFEERGLANHEILERVALIEKMEAERKARGR
;
A
#
# COMPACT_ATOMS: atom_id res chain seq x y z
N MET A 1 -15.38 -14.34 -2.60
CA MET A 1 -14.23 -14.24 -3.52
C MET A 1 -13.02 -14.03 -2.65
N SER A 2 -12.02 -14.93 -2.67
CA SER A 2 -10.79 -14.65 -1.92
C SER A 2 -10.12 -13.44 -2.55
N ALA A 3 -9.70 -12.46 -1.74
CA ALA A 3 -8.81 -11.41 -2.22
C ALA A 3 -7.62 -12.08 -2.93
N ALA A 4 -7.26 -11.59 -4.12
CA ALA A 4 -6.06 -12.08 -4.77
C ALA A 4 -4.87 -11.83 -3.83
N THR A 5 -4.12 -12.88 -3.49
CA THR A 5 -3.00 -12.79 -2.54
C THR A 5 -1.75 -12.21 -3.21
N THR A 6 -1.93 -11.14 -3.98
CA THR A 6 -0.90 -10.47 -4.77
C THR A 6 -0.32 -9.29 -4.01
N CYS A 7 0.87 -8.85 -4.41
CA CYS A 7 1.59 -7.73 -3.80
C CYS A 7 0.75 -6.44 -3.75
N GLU A 8 0.02 -6.09 -4.81
CA GLU A 8 -0.82 -4.88 -4.86
C GLU A 8 -1.88 -4.80 -3.75
N HIS A 9 -2.36 -5.95 -3.27
CA HIS A 9 -3.36 -6.05 -2.19
C HIS A 9 -2.71 -6.31 -0.83
N CYS A 10 -1.39 -6.42 -0.76
CA CYS A 10 -0.68 -6.70 0.48
C CYS A 10 -0.43 -5.41 1.27
N LYS A 11 -0.62 -5.45 2.59
CA LYS A 11 -0.36 -4.31 3.49
C LYS A 11 1.12 -3.90 3.53
N PHE A 12 2.02 -4.83 3.18
CA PHE A 12 3.46 -4.62 3.21
C PHE A 12 4.04 -4.07 1.91
N TRP A 13 3.30 -4.12 0.81
CA TRP A 13 3.80 -3.64 -0.47
C TRP A 13 3.60 -2.13 -0.58
N VAL A 14 4.52 -1.40 -1.21
CA VAL A 14 4.39 0.04 -1.45
C VAL A 14 4.70 0.32 -2.91
N GLU A 15 3.71 0.82 -3.66
CA GLU A 15 3.89 1.20 -5.06
C GLU A 15 4.96 2.29 -5.19
N THR A 16 5.89 2.10 -6.13
CA THR A 16 6.96 3.06 -6.43
C THR A 16 6.94 3.54 -7.88
N GLY A 17 6.07 2.96 -8.71
CA GLY A 17 5.82 3.40 -10.07
C GLY A 17 5.07 2.35 -10.90
N GLY A 18 4.93 2.63 -12.19
CA GLY A 18 4.30 1.74 -13.16
C GLY A 18 5.10 1.66 -14.45
N THR A 19 4.99 0.52 -15.11
CA THR A 19 5.51 0.25 -16.46
C THR A 19 4.35 -0.16 -17.36
N ASP A 20 4.58 -0.28 -18.67
CA ASP A 20 3.59 -0.86 -19.59
C ASP A 20 3.16 -2.29 -19.21
N GLU A 21 3.94 -2.98 -18.36
CA GLU A 21 3.70 -4.35 -17.92
C GLU A 21 2.93 -4.47 -16.59
N GLY A 22 2.60 -3.35 -15.93
CA GLY A 22 1.93 -3.30 -14.63
C GLY A 22 2.65 -2.43 -13.60
N LEU A 23 2.15 -2.45 -12.36
CA LEU A 23 2.72 -1.67 -11.26
C LEU A 23 3.94 -2.37 -10.66
N VAL A 24 4.90 -1.57 -10.20
CA VAL A 24 6.08 -2.01 -9.46
C VAL A 24 6.12 -1.33 -8.10
N GLY A 25 6.64 -2.04 -7.11
CA GLY A 25 6.68 -1.54 -5.75
C GLY A 25 7.63 -2.33 -4.86
N GLU A 26 7.82 -1.82 -3.66
CA GLU A 26 8.72 -2.34 -2.65
C GLU A 26 7.97 -3.27 -1.68
N CYS A 27 8.48 -4.49 -1.48
CA CYS A 27 7.97 -5.40 -0.45
C CYS A 27 8.64 -5.12 0.90
N ARG A 28 7.89 -4.55 1.86
CA ARG A 28 8.38 -4.23 3.21
C ARG A 28 8.25 -5.35 4.23
N HIS A 29 7.79 -6.52 3.81
CA HIS A 29 7.80 -7.71 4.66
C HIS A 29 9.22 -8.26 4.83
N HIS A 30 10.03 -8.19 3.78
CA HIS A 30 11.42 -8.61 3.79
C HIS A 30 12.32 -7.43 4.13
N ALA A 31 13.33 -7.64 4.97
CA ALA A 31 14.30 -6.60 5.33
C ALA A 31 15.02 -6.03 4.09
N PRO A 32 15.42 -4.76 4.10
CA PRO A 32 16.11 -4.16 2.98
C PRO A 32 17.52 -4.76 2.82
N HIS A 33 17.98 -4.85 1.57
CA HIS A 33 19.30 -5.35 1.21
C HIS A 33 20.27 -4.21 0.90
N PRO A 34 21.59 -4.40 1.11
CA PRO A 34 22.57 -3.42 0.68
C PRO A 34 22.64 -3.40 -0.85
N ALA A 35 22.44 -2.23 -1.45
CA ALA A 35 22.71 -1.95 -2.86
C ALA A 35 23.78 -0.87 -3.00
N TRP A 36 24.53 -0.95 -4.09
CA TRP A 36 25.54 0.04 -4.44
C TRP A 36 24.89 1.17 -5.21
N GLY A 37 25.09 2.42 -4.79
CA GLY A 37 24.66 3.57 -5.57
C GLY A 37 25.43 3.67 -6.89
N GLU A 38 24.73 3.99 -7.98
CA GLU A 38 25.36 4.29 -9.26
C GLU A 38 26.04 5.67 -9.18
N GLY A 39 27.33 5.69 -8.87
CA GLY A 39 28.05 6.95 -8.77
C GLY A 39 29.44 6.89 -8.16
N GLY A 40 30.25 5.86 -8.48
CA GLY A 40 31.71 5.83 -8.24
C GLY A 40 32.20 5.94 -6.79
N GLY A 41 31.33 6.27 -5.84
CA GLY A 41 31.56 6.33 -4.41
C GLY A 41 30.76 5.24 -3.74
N ALA A 42 31.40 4.48 -2.86
CA ALA A 42 30.91 3.31 -2.16
C ALA A 42 29.74 3.57 -1.17
N LEU A 43 28.69 4.26 -1.60
CA LEU A 43 27.49 4.42 -0.79
C LEU A 43 26.69 3.11 -0.83
N ARG A 44 26.71 2.38 0.28
CA ARG A 44 25.80 1.25 0.51
C ARG A 44 24.46 1.82 0.97
N LEU A 45 23.46 1.76 0.11
CA LEU A 45 22.09 2.12 0.45
C LEU A 45 21.33 0.86 0.88
N ALA A 46 20.46 1.00 1.86
CA ALA A 46 19.49 -0.04 2.19
C ALA A 46 18.30 0.11 1.24
N VAL A 47 18.05 -0.89 0.39
CA VAL A 47 16.95 -0.90 -0.58
C VAL A 47 15.97 -2.03 -0.27
N TRP A 48 14.69 -1.74 -0.31
CA TRP A 48 13.66 -2.77 -0.17
C TRP A 48 13.59 -3.62 -1.45
N PRO A 49 13.24 -4.92 -1.36
CA PRO A 49 13.04 -5.75 -2.54
C PRO A 49 11.93 -5.19 -3.44
N VAL A 50 12.25 -4.97 -4.71
CA VAL A 50 11.28 -4.53 -5.73
C VAL A 50 10.55 -5.76 -6.28
N THR A 51 9.22 -5.69 -6.35
CA THR A 51 8.29 -6.74 -6.80
C THR A 51 7.19 -6.12 -7.66
N ARG A 52 6.60 -6.92 -8.55
CA ARG A 52 5.45 -6.53 -9.39
C ARG A 52 4.15 -6.64 -8.59
N ASP A 53 3.13 -5.89 -9.02
CA ASP A 53 1.76 -5.97 -8.51
C ASP A 53 1.24 -7.40 -8.29
N ARG A 54 1.45 -8.26 -9.29
CA ARG A 54 0.97 -9.64 -9.34
C ARG A 54 1.88 -10.68 -8.67
N ASP A 55 3.00 -10.27 -8.09
CA ASP A 55 3.89 -11.18 -7.38
C ASP A 55 3.28 -11.64 -6.04
N TRP A 56 3.78 -12.77 -5.50
CA TRP A 56 3.38 -13.28 -4.19
C TRP A 56 4.56 -13.97 -3.49
N CYS A 57 4.87 -13.54 -2.27
CA CYS A 57 5.99 -14.06 -1.47
C CYS A 57 5.59 -15.14 -0.44
N GLY A 58 4.32 -15.57 -0.41
CA GLY A 58 3.83 -16.53 0.59
C GLY A 58 3.53 -15.94 1.97
N ARG A 59 3.70 -14.63 2.15
CA ARG A 59 3.50 -13.90 3.43
C ARG A 59 2.48 -12.77 3.30
N PHE A 60 1.46 -13.00 2.46
CA PHE A 60 0.41 -12.03 2.19
C PHE A 60 -0.36 -11.71 3.48
N GLU A 61 -0.57 -10.42 3.71
CA GLU A 61 -1.54 -9.91 4.67
C GLU A 61 -2.35 -8.83 3.98
N GLU A 62 -3.67 -8.96 4.02
CA GLU A 62 -4.58 -8.08 3.31
C GLU A 62 -4.38 -6.63 3.75
N ARG A 63 -4.20 -5.74 2.78
CA ARG A 63 -4.27 -4.30 3.00
C ARG A 63 -5.72 -3.96 3.30
N GLY A 64 -5.98 -3.37 4.46
CA GLY A 64 -7.31 -2.85 4.78
C GLY A 64 -7.75 -1.87 3.70
N LEU A 65 -8.81 -2.21 2.95
CA LEU A 65 -9.51 -1.27 2.08
C LEU A 65 -10.17 -0.23 3.00
N ALA A 66 -9.58 0.98 3.02
CA ALA A 66 -9.81 2.01 4.02
C ALA A 66 -9.33 1.58 5.43
N ASN A 67 -8.29 2.24 5.95
CA ASN A 67 -7.97 2.16 7.37
C ASN A 67 -9.26 2.37 8.19
N HIS A 68 -9.43 1.66 9.30
CA HIS A 68 -10.57 1.83 10.23
C HIS A 68 -10.92 3.32 10.44
N GLU A 69 -9.90 4.16 10.55
CA GLU A 69 -9.97 5.61 10.65
C GLU A 69 -10.73 6.30 9.48
N ILE A 70 -10.56 5.83 8.24
CA ILE A 70 -11.28 6.36 7.07
C ILE A 70 -12.75 5.96 7.13
N LEU A 71 -13.07 4.72 7.52
CA LEU A 71 -14.46 4.26 7.66
C LEU A 71 -15.16 5.02 8.80
N GLU A 72 -14.49 5.21 9.94
CA GLU A 72 -15.00 6.03 11.05
C GLU A 72 -15.25 7.48 10.64
N ARG A 73 -14.34 8.06 9.84
CA ARG A 73 -14.49 9.42 9.31
C ARG A 73 -15.67 9.53 8.34
N VAL A 74 -15.86 8.57 7.45
CA VAL A 74 -17.01 8.55 6.54
C VAL A 74 -18.32 8.45 7.34
N ALA A 75 -18.39 7.53 8.32
CA ALA A 75 -19.57 7.39 9.17
C ALA A 75 -19.88 8.66 9.98
N LEU A 76 -18.86 9.38 10.46
CA LEU A 76 -19.04 10.65 11.15
C LEU A 76 -19.60 11.74 10.21
N ILE A 77 -19.08 11.83 8.99
CA ILE A 77 -19.55 12.79 7.97
C ILE A 77 -21.02 12.54 7.64
N GLU A 78 -21.39 11.29 7.37
CA GLU A 78 -22.78 10.90 7.07
C GLU A 78 -23.74 11.27 8.22
N LYS A 79 -23.32 11.06 9.47
CA LYS A 79 -24.09 11.47 10.65
C LYS A 79 -24.26 12.99 10.73
N MET A 80 -23.19 13.75 10.52
CA MET A 80 -23.23 15.22 10.54
C MET A 80 -24.14 15.78 9.44
N GLU A 81 -24.12 15.18 8.25
CA GLU A 81 -25.01 15.57 7.15
C GLU A 81 -26.48 15.26 7.46
N ALA A 82 -26.76 14.10 8.06
CA ALA A 82 -28.11 13.75 8.50
C ALA A 82 -28.65 14.74 9.55
N GLU A 83 -27.82 15.12 10.53
CA GLU A 83 -28.17 16.10 11.55
C GLU A 83 -28.39 17.50 10.97
N ARG A 84 -27.54 17.94 10.02
CA ARG A 84 -27.72 19.20 9.29
C ARG A 84 -29.04 19.21 8.52
N LYS A 85 -29.37 18.12 7.83
CA LYS A 85 -30.62 17.96 7.08
C LYS A 85 -31.84 17.96 8.00
N ALA A 86 -31.74 17.38 9.19
CA ALA A 86 -32.81 17.36 10.18
C ALA A 86 -33.06 18.74 10.81
N ARG A 87 -32.02 19.57 10.96
CA ARG A 87 -32.13 20.95 11.49
C ARG A 87 -32.53 22.00 10.45
N GLY A 88 -32.35 21.69 9.16
CA GLY A 88 -32.72 22.55 8.04
C GLY A 88 -34.16 22.36 7.53
N ARG A 89 -34.98 21.56 8.22
CA ARG A 89 -36.43 21.43 8.04
C ARG A 89 -37.15 22.07 9.21
#